data_AF-A0A919BCX4-F1
#
_entry.id   AF-A0A919BCX4-F1
#
_cell.length_a   1.000
_cell.length_b   1.000
_cell.length_c   1.000
_cell.angle_alpha   90.00
_cell.angle_beta   90.00
_cell.angle_gamma   90.00
#
_symmetry.space_group_name_H-M   'P 1'
#
loop_
_entity.id
_entity.type
_entity.pdbx_description
1 polymer ?
#
loop_
_entity_poly.entity_id
_entity_poly.type
_entity_poly.pdbx_seq_one_letter_code
_entity_poly.pdbx_strand_id
1 'polypeptide(L)' 'MKKFRLSTIMYTPFHVKAEDVDVWFQDEGRFGQQNNTTRLWAPKGSRPRAIRQQFEYVYLFGAECPSTGKT' A
#
# COMPACT_ATOMS: atom_id res chain seq x y z
N MET A 1 -9.37 -9.97 -15.33
CA MET A 1 -8.00 -10.10 -14.79
C MET A 1 -7.02 -9.69 -15.89
N LYS A 2 -6.10 -8.75 -15.64
CA LYS A 2 -5.10 -8.33 -16.65
C LYS A 2 -4.24 -9.54 -17.03
N LYS A 3 -4.09 -9.82 -18.33
CA LYS A 3 -3.15 -10.85 -18.83
C LYS A 3 -1.74 -10.26 -18.77
N PHE A 4 -0.97 -10.56 -17.73
CA PHE A 4 0.44 -10.23 -17.69
C PHE A 4 1.17 -11.10 -18.72
N ARG A 5 1.60 -10.50 -19.84
CA ARG A 5 2.53 -11.17 -20.78
C ARG A 5 3.94 -10.97 -20.23
N LEU A 6 4.50 -12.07 -19.73
CA LEU A 6 5.79 -12.17 -19.04
C LEU A 6 6.96 -11.81 -19.97
N SER A 7 7.52 -10.61 -19.80
CA SER A 7 8.92 -10.33 -20.18
C SER A 7 9.92 -11.13 -19.31
N THR A 8 9.44 -11.76 -18.24
CA THR A 8 10.18 -12.58 -17.27
C THR A 8 10.87 -13.81 -17.88
N ILE A 9 10.44 -14.27 -19.06
CA ILE A 9 11.03 -15.43 -19.77
C ILE A 9 12.55 -15.29 -19.95
N MET A 10 13.08 -14.07 -20.05
CA MET A 10 14.52 -13.82 -20.21
C MET A 10 15.36 -14.16 -18.97
N TYR A 11 14.75 -14.17 -17.77
CA TYR A 11 15.46 -14.36 -16.50
C TYR A 11 15.14 -15.70 -15.82
N THR A 12 14.16 -16.44 -16.36
CA THR A 12 13.85 -17.80 -15.89
C THR A 12 14.87 -18.78 -16.47
N PRO A 13 15.49 -19.65 -15.65
CA PRO A 13 16.38 -20.69 -16.16
C PRO A 13 15.67 -21.58 -17.19
N PHE A 14 16.35 -21.93 -18.28
CA PHE A 14 15.79 -22.68 -19.43
C PHE A 14 15.13 -24.03 -19.07
N HIS A 15 15.44 -24.60 -17.90
CA HIS A 15 14.90 -25.88 -17.44
C HIS A 15 13.65 -25.75 -16.56
N VAL A 16 13.23 -24.52 -16.22
CA VAL A 16 12.02 -24.26 -15.42
C VAL A 16 10.88 -23.89 -16.36
N LYS A 17 9.76 -24.61 -16.28
CA LYS A 17 8.58 -24.32 -17.08
C LYS A 17 7.86 -23.11 -16.51
N ALA A 18 7.18 -22.35 -17.37
CA ALA A 18 6.41 -21.19 -16.94
C ALA A 18 5.28 -21.57 -15.98
N GLU A 19 4.75 -22.79 -16.08
CA GLU A 19 3.72 -23.31 -15.18
C GLU A 19 4.22 -23.57 -13.75
N ASP A 20 5.54 -23.74 -13.58
CA ASP A 20 6.19 -23.99 -12.29
C ASP A 20 6.60 -22.67 -11.59
N VAL A 21 6.27 -21.52 -12.17
CA VAL A 21 6.62 -20.20 -11.64
C VAL A 21 5.39 -19.54 -11.02
N ASP A 22 5.41 -19.39 -9.70
CA ASP A 22 4.41 -18.59 -8.99
C ASP A 22 4.72 -17.10 -9.09
N VAL A 23 3.72 -16.31 -9.49
CA VAL A 23 3.80 -14.85 -9.50
C VAL A 23 3.21 -14.31 -8.20
N TRP A 24 4.04 -13.59 -7.45
CA TRP A 24 3.65 -12.94 -6.20
C TRP A 24 3.53 -11.44 -6.41
N PHE A 25 2.46 -10.86 -5.87
CA PHE A 25 2.24 -9.42 -5.83
C PHE A 25 2.51 -8.96 -4.42
N GLN A 26 3.41 -7.98 -4.28
CA GLN A 26 3.74 -7.39 -2.99
C GLN A 26 3.28 -5.93 -2.99
N ASP A 27 2.73 -5.50 -1.86
CA ASP A 27 2.41 -4.10 -1.62
C ASP A 27 2.71 -3.69 -0.17
N GLU A 28 2.93 -2.40 0.03
CA GLU A 28 3.16 -1.78 1.32
C GLU A 28 2.09 -0.71 1.58
N GLY A 29 1.29 -0.92 2.62
CA GLY A 29 0.26 0.00 3.06
C GLY A 29 0.64 0.69 4.35
N ARG A 30 0.52 2.02 4.39
CA ARG A 30 0.56 2.78 5.65
C ARG A 30 -0.84 2.96 6.19
N PHE A 31 -1.05 2.52 7.43
CA PHE A 31 -2.30 2.70 8.13
C PHE A 31 -2.08 3.55 9.38
N GLY A 32 -2.94 4.54 9.59
CA GLY A 32 -2.88 5.35 10.79
C GLY A 32 -3.96 6.41 10.79
N GLN A 33 -4.09 7.09 11.92
CA GLN A 33 -5.14 8.07 12.12
C GLN A 33 -4.88 9.32 11.28
N GLN A 34 -5.86 9.68 10.44
CA GLN A 34 -5.83 10.95 9.73
C GLN A 34 -6.41 12.05 10.63
N ASN A 35 -5.73 13.20 10.67
CA ASN A 35 -6.21 14.36 11.40
C ASN A 35 -7.57 14.81 10.86
N ASN A 36 -8.49 15.12 11.77
CA ASN A 36 -9.68 15.88 11.39
C ASN A 36 -9.34 17.37 11.32
N THR A 37 -9.83 18.07 10.30
CA THR A 37 -9.69 19.53 10.23
C THR A 37 -10.68 20.15 11.19
N THR A 38 -10.25 20.50 12.39
CA THR A 38 -11.11 21.16 13.37
C THR A 38 -11.45 22.57 12.92
N ARG A 39 -12.72 22.84 12.65
CA ARG A 39 -13.22 24.22 12.50
C ARG A 39 -13.30 24.85 13.88
N LEU A 40 -12.57 25.94 14.08
CA LEU A 40 -12.57 26.72 15.32
C LEU A 40 -13.43 27.97 15.11
N TRP A 41 -14.38 28.21 16.00
CA TRP A 41 -15.06 29.50 16.08
C TRP A 41 -14.17 30.50 16.82
N ALA A 42 -14.07 31.73 16.31
CA ALA A 42 -13.20 32.74 16.86
C ALA A 42 -13.84 34.13 16.77
N PRO A 43 -13.64 35.01 17.77
CA PRO A 43 -14.05 36.41 17.69
C PRO A 43 -13.47 37.13 16.46
N LYS A 44 -14.22 38.10 15.91
CA LYS A 44 -13.77 38.93 14.79
C LYS A 44 -12.49 39.68 15.16
N GLY A 45 -11.46 39.57 14.32
CA GLY A 45 -10.14 40.16 14.55
C GLY A 45 -9.15 39.26 15.29
N SER A 46 -9.54 38.06 15.70
CA SER A 46 -8.63 37.08 16.31
C SER A 46 -8.17 36.02 15.31
N ARG A 47 -6.95 35.48 15.52
CA ARG A 47 -6.38 34.38 14.73
C ARG A 47 -6.03 33.20 15.65
N PRO A 48 -6.96 32.27 15.92
CA PRO A 48 -6.69 31.12 16.76
C PRO A 48 -5.70 30.17 16.07
N ARG A 49 -4.79 29.57 16.85
CA ARG A 49 -3.89 28.53 16.35
C ARG A 49 -4.45 27.16 16.68
N ALA A 50 -4.79 26.38 15.65
CA ALA A 50 -5.11 24.97 15.82
C ALA A 50 -3.84 24.18 16.18
N ILE A 51 -3.92 23.36 17.22
CA ILE A 51 -2.83 22.44 17.58
C ILE A 51 -2.90 21.26 16.60
N ARG A 52 -1.85 21.09 15.81
CA ARG A 52 -1.72 19.92 14.94
C ARG A 52 -1.31 18.72 15.79
N GLN A 53 -2.25 17.80 16.02
CA GLN A 53 -1.95 16.52 16.67
C GLN A 53 -1.09 15.66 15.75
N GLN A 54 -0.09 14.99 16.32
CA GLN A 54 0.68 13.96 15.62
C GLN A 54 0.12 12.60 16.00
N PHE A 55 -0.01 11.71 15.02
CA PHE A 55 -0.50 10.35 15.22
C PHE A 55 0.58 9.36 14.84
N GLU A 56 0.52 8.19 15.46
CA GLU A 56 1.35 7.05 15.09
C GLU A 56 0.79 6.38 13.82
N TYR A 57 1.69 5.78 13.06
CA TYR A 57 1.38 5.02 11.85
C TYR A 57 1.97 3.63 12.00
N VAL A 58 1.28 2.65 11.43
CA VAL A 58 1.74 1.28 11.30
C VAL A 58 1.94 0.97 9.82
N TYR A 59 3.01 0.23 9.54
CA TYR A 59 3.31 -0.29 8.22
C TYR A 59 2.79 -1.72 8.10
N LEU A 60 1.99 -1.97 7.07
CA LEU A 60 1.53 -3.30 6.72
C LEU A 60 2.20 -3.70 5.41
N PHE A 61 2.87 -4.84 5.43
CA PHE A 61 3.45 -5.46 4.25
C PHE A 61 2.66 -6.73 3.96
N GLY A 62 2.21 -6.87 2.72
CA GLY A 62 1.50 -8.05 2.26
C GLY A 62 2.07 -8.52 0.94
N ALA A 63 2.10 -9.83 0.78
CA ALA A 63 2.28 -10.44 -0.52
C ALA A 63 1.12 -11.39 -0.76
N GLU A 64 0.70 -11.55 -2.01
CA GLU A 64 -0.34 -12.49 -2.39
C GLU A 64 -0.01 -13.17 -3.70
N CYS A 65 -0.34 -14.45 -3.79
CA CYS A 65 -0.21 -15.25 -5.00
C CYS A 65 -1.60 -15.55 -5.57
N PRO A 66 -2.05 -14.86 -6.65
CA PRO A 66 -3.40 -15.00 -7.16
C PRO A 66 -3.72 -16.40 -7.71
N SER A 67 -2.71 -17.18 -8.09
CA SER A 67 -2.88 -18.56 -8.55
C SER A 67 -3.17 -19.53 -7.41
N THR A 68 -2.61 -19.30 -6.22
CA THR A 68 -2.70 -20.24 -5.09
C THR A 68 -3.50 -19.71 -3.90
N GLY A 69 -3.81 -18.42 -3.87
CA GLY A 69 -4.49 -17.76 -2.76
C GLY A 69 -3.65 -17.66 -1.48
N LYS A 70 -2.34 -17.93 -1.56
CA LYS A 70 -1.42 -17.81 -0.44
C LYS A 70 -1.06 -16.34 -0.20
N THR A 71 -0.93 -15.98 1.07
CA THR A 71 -0.51 -14.66 1.57
C THR A 71 0.68 -14.79 2.49
#